data_AF-A0A1W9QX72-F1
#
_entry.id   AF-A0A1W9QX72-F1
#
_cell.length_a   1.000
_cell.length_b   1.000
_cell.length_c   1.000
_cell.angle_alpha   90.00
_cell.angle_beta   90.00
_cell.angle_gamma   90.00
#
_symmetry.space_group_name_H-M   'P 1'
#
loop_
_entity.id
_entity.type
_entity.pdbx_description
1 polymer ?
#
loop_
_entity_poly.entity_id
_entity_poly.type
_entity_poly.pdbx_seq_one_letter_code
_entity_poly.pdbx_strand_id
1 'polypeptide(L)'
;MVFYKQGDKIESQQSEIIAKHIIPSVPQRHPKIGLSLKYKCKRDGSIEITKELEPKEFLFDRNSNLNIGDKLEANSLYVIVKNVRKIKTQKIGGHTGRHSSQKMNTKDYTFAEITKPFSHIQNALENKKKLET
;
A
#
# COMPACT_ATOMS: atom_id res chain seq x y z
N MET A 1 9.74 -15.22 -8.33
CA MET A 1 9.81 -14.33 -7.15
C MET A 1 9.58 -12.91 -7.66
N VAL A 2 8.53 -12.24 -7.19
CA VAL A 2 8.21 -10.86 -7.61
C VAL A 2 9.00 -9.90 -6.71
N PHE A 3 9.78 -9.01 -7.30
CA PHE A 3 10.52 -7.98 -6.57
C PHE A 3 9.75 -6.66 -6.67
N TYR A 4 9.36 -6.12 -5.52
CA TYR A 4 8.72 -4.82 -5.48
C TYR A 4 9.74 -3.72 -5.20
N LYS A 5 9.82 -2.74 -6.09
CA LYS A 5 10.75 -1.61 -6.02
C LYS A 5 10.04 -0.35 -5.54
N GLN A 6 10.84 0.67 -5.23
CA GLN A 6 10.30 1.96 -4.85
C GLN A 6 9.53 2.57 -6.02
N GLY A 7 8.36 3.14 -5.71
CA GLY A 7 7.49 3.75 -6.71
C GLY A 7 6.55 2.79 -7.42
N ASP A 8 6.59 1.48 -7.12
CA ASP A 8 5.54 0.56 -7.56
C ASP A 8 4.22 0.92 -6.88
N LYS A 9 3.13 0.87 -7.65
CA LYS A 9 1.84 1.46 -7.29
C LYS A 9 0.69 0.52 -7.61
N ILE A 10 -0.40 0.70 -6.89
CA ILE A 10 -1.69 0.08 -7.20
C ILE A 10 -2.83 1.08 -7.01
N GLU A 11 -3.90 0.85 -7.76
CA GLU A 11 -5.19 1.53 -7.56
C GLU A 11 -6.31 0.51 -7.57
N SER A 12 -7.26 0.66 -6.64
CA SER A 12 -8.35 -0.29 -6.46
C SER A 12 -9.61 0.41 -5.93
N GLN A 13 -10.76 -0.24 -6.12
CA GLN A 13 -11.98 0.18 -5.44
C GLN A 13 -11.99 -0.32 -4.00
N GLN A 14 -11.42 -1.49 -3.74
CA GLN A 14 -11.24 -2.07 -2.40
C GLN A 14 -9.92 -2.81 -2.32
N SER A 15 -9.29 -2.70 -1.15
CA SER A 15 -8.04 -3.37 -0.85
C SER A 15 -8.00 -3.87 0.58
N GLU A 16 -7.25 -4.95 0.75
CA GLU A 16 -6.82 -5.43 2.05
C GLU A 16 -5.40 -4.94 2.31
N ILE A 17 -5.19 -4.31 3.46
CA ILE A 17 -3.91 -3.75 3.89
C ILE A 17 -3.50 -4.43 5.19
N ILE A 18 -2.27 -4.92 5.23
CA ILE A 18 -1.67 -5.48 6.43
C ILE A 18 -0.36 -4.76 6.69
N ALA A 19 -0.14 -4.29 7.92
CA ALA A 19 1.15 -3.75 8.34
C ALA A 19 1.26 -3.81 9.86
N LYS A 20 2.47 -3.80 10.43
CA LYS A 20 2.60 -3.70 11.90
C LYS A 20 2.08 -2.37 12.45
N HIS A 21 2.21 -1.30 11.67
CA HIS A 21 1.74 0.04 12.04
C HIS A 21 0.98 0.69 10.88
N ILE A 22 -0.32 0.89 11.06
CA ILE A 22 -1.19 1.64 10.15
C ILE A 22 -1.55 2.96 10.83
N ILE A 23 -0.93 4.05 10.37
CA ILE A 23 -1.05 5.37 11.01
C ILE A 23 -1.84 6.29 10.09
N PRO A 24 -3.08 6.68 10.44
CA PRO A 24 -3.85 7.67 9.67
C PRO A 24 -3.26 9.07 9.85
N SER A 25 -3.34 9.88 8.80
CA SER A 25 -3.11 11.33 8.84
C SER A 25 -4.39 12.09 9.18
N VAL A 26 -4.30 13.42 9.18
CA VAL A 26 -5.48 14.30 9.10
C VAL A 26 -6.19 14.16 7.74
N PRO A 27 -7.52 14.38 7.68
CA PRO A 27 -8.25 14.47 6.41
C PRO A 27 -7.70 15.57 5.51
N GLN A 28 -7.75 15.37 4.20
CA GLN A 28 -7.35 16.38 3.22
C GLN A 28 -8.16 16.29 1.95
N ARG A 29 -8.08 17.33 1.12
CA ARG A 29 -8.67 17.33 -0.22
C ARG A 29 -7.58 17.07 -1.26
N HIS A 30 -7.65 15.92 -1.93
CA HIS A 30 -6.76 15.57 -3.03
C HIS A 30 -7.36 16.06 -4.36
N PRO A 31 -6.57 16.63 -5.29
CA PRO A 31 -7.10 17.22 -6.53
C PRO A 31 -7.88 16.22 -7.39
N LYS A 32 -7.45 14.95 -7.43
CA LYS A 32 -8.06 13.93 -8.32
C LYS A 32 -9.21 13.13 -7.71
N ILE A 33 -9.17 12.90 -6.39
CA ILE A 33 -10.11 11.98 -5.72
C ILE A 33 -10.98 12.68 -4.68
N GLY A 34 -10.75 13.97 -4.43
CA GLY A 34 -11.51 14.75 -3.46
C GLY A 34 -11.09 14.48 -2.02
N LEU A 35 -12.06 14.56 -1.11
CA LEU A 35 -11.84 14.37 0.32
C LEU A 35 -11.36 12.95 0.64
N SER A 36 -10.22 12.84 1.29
CA SER A 36 -9.49 11.59 1.50
C SER A 36 -8.69 11.59 2.79
N LEU A 37 -8.29 10.39 3.24
CA LEU A 37 -7.40 10.18 4.37
C LEU A 37 -6.14 9.46 3.87
N LYS A 38 -4.96 9.97 4.27
CA LYS A 38 -3.70 9.27 4.04
C LYS A 38 -3.44 8.31 5.19
N TYR A 39 -2.78 7.22 4.88
CA TYR A 39 -2.25 6.28 5.85
C TYR A 39 -0.79 6.03 5.54
N LYS A 40 0.03 6.03 6.60
CA LYS A 40 1.40 5.56 6.53
C LYS A 40 1.43 4.15 7.12
N CYS A 41 1.62 3.17 6.26
CA CYS A 41 1.79 1.78 6.64
C CYS A 41 3.28 1.50 6.78
N LYS A 42 3.73 1.11 7.98
CA LYS A 42 5.14 0.86 8.28
C LYS A 42 5.35 -0.54 8.82
N ARG A 43 6.54 -1.06 8.54
CA ARG A 43 7.08 -2.35 8.96
C ARG A 43 6.23 -3.49 8.42
N ASP A 44 6.77 -4.15 7.40
CA ASP A 44 6.16 -5.31 6.73
C ASP A 44 4.74 -5.00 6.24
N GLY A 45 4.64 -3.93 5.43
CA GLY A 45 3.41 -3.50 4.81
C GLY A 45 3.10 -4.32 3.55
N SER A 46 1.91 -4.87 3.47
CA SER A 46 1.34 -5.43 2.25
C SER A 46 0.00 -4.79 1.93
N ILE A 47 -0.29 -4.68 0.65
CA ILE A 47 -1.62 -4.32 0.16
C ILE A 47 -1.97 -5.20 -1.04
N GLU A 48 -3.21 -5.66 -1.09
CA GLU A 48 -3.75 -6.50 -2.16
C GLU A 48 -5.05 -5.90 -2.69
N ILE A 49 -5.25 -5.95 -4.00
CA ILE A 49 -6.51 -5.55 -4.63
C ILE A 49 -7.56 -6.64 -4.40
N THR A 50 -8.59 -6.32 -3.62
CA THR A 50 -9.74 -7.22 -3.37
C THR A 50 -10.94 -6.87 -4.25
N LYS A 51 -11.00 -5.64 -4.78
CA LYS A 51 -11.94 -5.23 -5.83
C LYS A 51 -11.28 -4.21 -6.76
N GLU A 52 -11.29 -4.50 -8.06
CA GLU A 52 -10.78 -3.61 -9.11
C GLU A 52 -11.61 -2.31 -9.20
N LEU A 53 -11.05 -1.32 -9.90
CA LEU A 53 -11.78 -0.09 -10.24
C LEU A 53 -12.89 -0.38 -11.25
N GLU A 54 -13.99 0.35 -11.14
CA GLU A 54 -15.10 0.31 -12.09
C GLU A 54 -15.55 1.75 -12.42
N PRO A 55 -15.26 2.28 -13.62
CA PRO A 55 -14.49 1.66 -14.71
C PRO A 55 -13.01 1.44 -14.36
N LYS A 56 -12.34 0.51 -15.05
CA LYS A 56 -10.94 0.12 -14.81
C LYS A 56 -9.95 1.14 -15.39
N GLU A 57 -10.01 2.36 -14.86
CA GLU A 57 -9.24 3.50 -15.35
C GLU A 57 -8.35 4.08 -14.24
N PHE A 58 -7.14 4.48 -14.63
CA PHE A 58 -6.20 5.13 -13.72
C PHE A 58 -6.71 6.51 -13.29
N LEU A 59 -6.82 6.74 -11.99
CA LEU A 59 -7.09 8.05 -11.43
C LEU A 59 -5.80 8.73 -10.96
N PHE A 60 -4.90 8.00 -10.30
CA PHE A 60 -3.70 8.58 -9.70
C PHE A 60 -2.49 8.57 -10.64
N ASP A 61 -2.10 7.39 -11.13
CA ASP A 61 -0.88 7.15 -11.90
C ASP A 61 -1.13 6.10 -12.99
N ARG A 62 -0.64 6.36 -14.21
CA ARG A 62 -0.80 5.45 -15.36
C ARG A 62 0.00 4.16 -15.24
N ASN A 63 0.93 4.08 -14.28
CA ASN A 63 1.77 2.91 -14.03
C ASN A 63 1.31 2.09 -12.82
N SER A 64 0.12 2.36 -12.29
CA SER A 64 -0.47 1.56 -11.22
C SER A 64 -0.83 0.16 -11.72
N ASN A 65 -0.78 -0.86 -10.86
CA ASN A 65 -1.46 -2.13 -11.16
C ASN A 65 -2.93 -2.03 -10.72
N LEU A 66 -3.84 -2.62 -11.50
CA LEU A 66 -5.29 -2.47 -11.34
C LEU A 66 -6.03 -3.81 -11.22
N ASN A 67 -5.35 -4.94 -11.36
CA ASN A 67 -6.02 -6.24 -11.43
C ASN A 67 -6.27 -6.81 -10.04
N ILE A 68 -7.36 -7.54 -9.89
CA ILE A 68 -7.67 -8.26 -8.66
C ILE A 68 -6.55 -9.26 -8.36
N GLY A 69 -6.14 -9.32 -7.10
CA GLY A 69 -4.99 -10.12 -6.67
C GLY A 69 -3.62 -9.47 -6.91
N ASP A 70 -3.54 -8.34 -7.62
CA ASP A 70 -2.29 -7.56 -7.65
C ASP A 70 -1.94 -7.10 -6.24
N LYS A 71 -0.66 -7.25 -5.89
CA LYS A 71 -0.15 -7.03 -4.54
C LYS A 71 1.08 -6.13 -4.57
N LEU A 72 1.29 -5.39 -3.48
CA LEU A 72 2.57 -4.77 -3.15
C LEU A 72 3.01 -5.24 -1.77
N GLU A 73 4.31 -5.50 -1.62
CA GLU A 73 4.93 -5.79 -0.32
C GLU A 73 6.18 -4.95 -0.13
N ALA A 74 6.26 -4.27 1.01
CA ALA A 74 7.35 -3.34 1.28
C ALA A 74 7.54 -3.09 2.78
N ASN A 75 8.65 -2.46 3.13
CA ASN A 75 8.84 -1.99 4.50
C ASN A 75 7.95 -0.79 4.83
N SER A 76 7.64 0.06 3.85
CA SER A 76 6.66 1.14 4.03
C SER A 76 5.85 1.40 2.77
N LEU A 77 4.53 1.49 2.96
CA LEU A 77 3.57 1.89 1.94
C LEU A 77 2.97 3.25 2.33
N TYR A 78 2.81 4.07 1.32
CA TYR A 78 1.94 5.24 1.37
C TYR A 78 0.59 4.85 0.79
N VAL A 79 -0.50 5.15 1.51
CA VAL A 79 -1.84 4.80 1.07
C VAL A 79 -2.74 6.03 1.17
N ILE A 80 -3.58 6.25 0.17
CA ILE A 80 -4.67 7.24 0.21
C ILE A 80 -5.99 6.52 -0.03
N VAL A 81 -6.99 6.80 0.80
CA VAL A 81 -8.34 6.27 0.61
C VAL A 81 -9.30 7.45 0.44
N LYS A 82 -10.20 7.36 -0.55
CA LYS A 82 -11.28 8.33 -0.80
C LYS A 82 -12.40 8.22 0.25
N ASN A 83 -12.02 8.42 1.50
CA ASN A 83 -12.91 8.47 2.64
C ASN A 83 -12.27 9.35 3.71
N VAL A 84 -13.08 10.09 4.47
CA VAL A 84 -12.61 10.94 5.57
C VAL A 84 -12.71 10.25 6.93
N ARG A 85 -13.52 9.19 7.03
CA ARG A 85 -13.66 8.43 8.26
C ARG A 85 -12.46 7.50 8.41
N LYS A 86 -11.82 7.55 9.59
CA LYS A 86 -10.76 6.62 9.95
C LYS A 86 -11.29 5.18 9.85
N ILE A 87 -10.63 4.36 9.05
CA ILE A 87 -10.97 2.95 8.91
C ILE A 87 -10.48 2.20 10.15
N LYS A 88 -11.33 1.35 10.71
CA LYS A 88 -10.98 0.54 11.88
C LYS A 88 -9.95 -0.52 11.48
N THR A 89 -8.87 -0.60 12.24
CA THR A 89 -7.86 -1.65 12.12
C THR A 89 -8.19 -2.80 13.06
N GLN A 90 -8.03 -4.03 12.59
CA GLN A 90 -8.11 -5.24 13.39
C GLN A 90 -6.68 -5.71 13.73
N LYS A 91 -6.41 -6.09 14.97
CA LYS A 91 -5.15 -6.76 15.31
C LYS A 91 -5.23 -8.20 14.83
N ILE A 92 -4.27 -8.62 14.02
CA ILE A 92 -4.06 -10.02 13.66
C ILE A 92 -2.89 -10.54 14.51
N GLY A 93 -3.19 -11.52 15.36
CA GLY A 93 -2.24 -12.09 16.30
C GLY A 93 -1.12 -12.86 15.60
N GLY A 94 0.09 -12.78 16.15
CA GLY A 94 1.15 -13.76 15.89
C GLY A 94 1.24 -14.76 17.04
N HIS A 95 1.93 -15.89 16.83
CA HIS A 95 2.13 -16.92 17.86
C HIS A 95 2.78 -16.42 19.15
N THR A 96 3.42 -15.26 19.13
CA THR A 96 4.01 -14.60 20.29
C THR A 96 3.37 -13.22 20.44
N GLY A 97 2.65 -12.96 21.54
CA GLY A 97 1.81 -11.78 21.74
C GLY A 97 2.49 -10.39 21.67
N ARG A 98 3.76 -10.31 21.26
CA ARG A 98 4.60 -9.09 21.23
C ARG A 98 4.69 -8.39 19.87
N HIS A 99 4.25 -9.02 18.78
CA HIS A 99 4.35 -8.46 17.42
C HIS A 99 3.11 -8.72 16.57
N SER A 100 1.94 -8.24 17.01
CA SER A 100 0.72 -8.32 16.20
C SER A 100 0.76 -7.33 15.02
N SER A 101 0.37 -7.80 13.86
CA SER A 101 0.12 -6.94 12.70
C SER A 101 -1.27 -6.35 12.79
N GLN A 102 -1.52 -5.29 12.04
CA GLN A 102 -2.81 -4.65 11.88
C GLN A 102 -3.32 -4.95 10.48
N LYS A 103 -4.60 -5.32 10.40
CA LYS A 103 -5.33 -5.52 9.15
C LYS A 103 -6.35 -4.39 8.99
N MET A 104 -6.45 -3.84 7.80
CA MET A 104 -7.36 -2.78 7.42
C MET A 104 -7.97 -3.08 6.05
N ASN A 105 -9.29 -3.06 5.95
CA ASN A 105 -9.99 -3.24 4.67
C ASN A 105 -10.59 -1.92 4.23
N THR A 106 -10.23 -1.48 3.02
CA THR A 106 -10.82 -0.29 2.40
C THR A 106 -12.08 -0.67 1.64
N LYS A 107 -13.06 0.22 1.61
CA LYS A 107 -14.35 0.03 0.90
C LYS A 107 -14.56 1.03 -0.23
N ASP A 108 -13.64 1.97 -0.36
CA ASP A 108 -13.65 3.09 -1.30
C ASP A 108 -12.32 3.12 -2.05
N TYR A 109 -12.30 3.89 -3.14
CA TYR A 109 -11.11 4.10 -3.95
C TYR A 109 -9.84 4.24 -3.10
N THR A 110 -8.86 3.41 -3.42
CA THR A 110 -7.58 3.30 -2.71
C THR A 110 -6.44 3.40 -3.70
N PHE A 111 -5.50 4.31 -3.43
CA PHE A 111 -4.20 4.36 -4.09
C PHE A 111 -3.13 3.96 -3.09
N ALA A 112 -2.16 3.15 -3.52
CA ALA A 112 -1.00 2.86 -2.71
C ALA A 112 0.30 2.88 -3.51
N GLU A 113 1.38 3.26 -2.85
CA GLU A 113 2.72 3.35 -3.41
C GLU A 113 3.78 2.85 -2.43
N ILE A 114 4.77 2.12 -2.95
CA ILE A 114 5.96 1.76 -2.19
C ILE A 114 6.85 2.97 -1.99
N THR A 115 6.92 3.44 -0.74
CA THR A 115 7.84 4.52 -0.35
C THR A 115 9.18 4.00 0.15
N LYS A 116 9.21 2.80 0.73
CA LYS A 116 10.44 2.14 1.16
C LYS A 116 10.35 0.63 0.93
N PRO A 117 11.06 0.07 -0.07
CA PRO A 117 11.17 -1.38 -0.27
C PRO A 117 11.81 -2.08 0.94
N PHE A 118 11.80 -3.40 0.95
CA PHE A 118 12.58 -4.16 1.92
C PHE A 118 14.09 -3.94 1.71
N SER A 119 14.85 -3.92 2.79
CA SER A 119 16.30 -3.64 2.75
C SER A 119 17.06 -4.63 1.87
N HIS A 120 16.71 -5.91 1.90
CA HIS A 120 17.33 -6.92 1.04
C HIS A 120 17.05 -6.69 -0.45
N ILE A 121 15.88 -6.15 -0.81
CA ILE A 121 15.56 -5.75 -2.19
C ILE A 121 16.37 -4.52 -2.58
N GLN A 122 16.47 -3.52 -1.71
CA GLN A 122 17.29 -2.32 -1.96
C GLN A 122 18.76 -2.70 -2.22
N ASN A 123 19.34 -3.53 -1.35
CA ASN A 123 20.71 -4.01 -1.49
C ASN A 123 20.92 -4.79 -2.80
N ALA A 124 19.97 -5.65 -3.18
CA ALA A 124 20.05 -6.40 -4.42
C ALA A 124 20.03 -5.49 -5.67
N LEU A 125 19.19 -4.46 -5.68
CA LEU A 125 19.11 -3.48 -6.78
C LEU A 125 20.39 -2.64 -6.89
N GLU A 126 20.96 -2.22 -5.76
CA GLU A 126 22.22 -1.46 -5.72
C GLU A 126 23.40 -2.29 -6.22
N ASN A 127 23.49 -3.55 -5.80
CA ASN A 127 24.55 -4.46 -6.26
C ASN A 127 24.46 -4.73 -7.75
N LYS A 128 23.24 -4.90 -8.29
CA LYS A 128 23.04 -5.07 -9.73
C LYS A 128 23.55 -3.86 -10.52
N LYS A 129 23.22 -2.63 -10.10
CA LYS A 129 23.70 -1.41 -10.76
C LYS A 129 25.23 -1.34 -10.81
N LYS A 130 25.91 -1.70 -9.72
CA LYS A 130 27.38 -1.71 -9.65
C LYS A 130 28.04 -2.72 -10.59
N LEU A 131 27.34 -3.78 -10.98
CA LEU A 131 27.84 -4.78 -11.94
C LEU A 131 27.60 -4.38 -13.40
N GLU A 132 26.69 -3.44 -13.64
CA GLU A 132 26.35 -2.89 -14.96
C GLU A 132 27.14 -1.59 -15.27
N THR A 133 27.99 -1.14 -14.33
CA THR A 133 28.88 0.04 -14.47
C THR A 133 30.32 -0.42 -14.57
#